data_AF-A0A140F264-F1
#
_entry.id   AF-A0A140F264-F1
#
_cell.length_a   1.000
_cell.length_b   1.000
_cell.length_c   1.000
_cell.angle_alpha   90.00
_cell.angle_beta   90.00
_cell.angle_gamma   90.00
#
_symmetry.space_group_name_H-M   'P 1'
#
loop_
_entity.id
_entity.type
_entity.pdbx_description
1 polymer ?
#
loop_
_entity_poly.entity_id
_entity_poly.type
_entity_poly.pdbx_seq_one_letter_code
_entity_poly.pdbx_strand_id
1 'polypeptide(L)'
;MRKAALSVFLHMSLSLSLAYSFKRGANTFLQLITQLNGMKVEAQLNKQPTIRNMAKLLMNSMYGRFGMKPSVLETHIWNQDQIDSLEPYWELQSALSYGELYLVSIQLNKEKFIELQGQASLKKMLTNLSNKTNVAIAAAVTSYSRMIINNYKLLALSLGLELFYSDTDSLVLNGPLPPEHIDSATLGKLKLEHTIKEGIFVMPKVYYLEDIDGTIVTKCKGFPVN
;
A
#
# COMPACT_ATOMS: atom_id res chain seq x y z
N MET A 1 21.62 10.57 -39.57
CA MET A 1 21.55 9.09 -39.45
C MET A 1 20.13 8.69 -39.08
N ARG A 2 19.41 7.99 -39.96
CA ARG A 2 18.09 7.42 -39.66
C ARG A 2 18.32 6.16 -38.83
N LYS A 3 17.91 6.14 -37.56
CA LYS A 3 17.79 4.90 -36.79
C LYS A 3 16.47 4.25 -37.19
N ALA A 4 16.54 3.07 -37.79
CA ALA A 4 15.39 2.21 -38.00
C ALA A 4 14.79 1.87 -36.63
N ALA A 5 13.54 2.27 -36.40
CA ALA A 5 12.76 1.80 -35.28
C ALA A 5 12.03 0.53 -35.73
N LEU A 6 12.40 -0.61 -35.16
CA LEU A 6 11.65 -1.85 -35.32
C LEU A 6 10.32 -1.67 -34.57
N SER A 7 9.21 -1.57 -35.31
CA SER A 7 7.87 -1.52 -34.73
C SER A 7 7.31 -2.94 -34.69
N VAL A 8 7.25 -3.53 -33.51
CA VAL A 8 6.53 -4.78 -33.28
C VAL A 8 5.12 -4.38 -32.81
N PHE A 9 4.15 -4.39 -33.71
CA PHE A 9 2.75 -4.14 -33.39
C PHE A 9 2.10 -5.43 -32.89
N LEU A 10 1.71 -5.48 -31.61
CA LEU A 10 0.57 -6.31 -31.23
C LEU A 10 -0.66 -5.72 -31.94
N HIS A 11 -1.40 -6.55 -32.67
CA HIS A 11 -2.64 -6.16 -33.34
C HIS A 11 -3.73 -5.86 -32.28
N MET A 12 -3.70 -4.66 -31.71
CA MET A 12 -4.73 -4.18 -30.78
C MET A 12 -5.17 -2.78 -31.18
N SER A 13 -6.48 -2.62 -31.42
CA SER A 13 -7.13 -1.32 -31.55
C SER A 13 -7.26 -0.68 -30.16
N LEU A 14 -6.53 0.41 -29.91
CA LEU A 14 -6.59 1.14 -28.66
C LEU A 14 -7.45 2.40 -28.81
N SER A 15 -8.46 2.57 -27.96
CA SER A 15 -9.27 3.80 -27.88
C SER A 15 -9.23 4.37 -26.46
N LEU A 16 -8.91 5.66 -26.33
CA LEU A 16 -8.93 6.37 -25.04
C LEU A 16 -10.33 6.97 -24.81
N SER A 17 -11.04 6.50 -23.78
CA SER A 17 -12.38 7.00 -23.43
C SER A 17 -12.35 8.19 -22.48
N LEU A 18 -11.41 8.21 -21.52
CA LEU A 18 -11.30 9.23 -20.49
C LEU A 18 -9.87 9.30 -19.95
N ALA A 19 -9.38 10.50 -19.68
CA ALA A 19 -8.07 10.73 -19.08
C ALA A 19 -8.11 11.90 -18.10
N TYR A 20 -7.30 11.79 -17.05
CA TYR A 20 -7.09 12.85 -16.07
C TYR A 20 -5.63 13.26 -16.05
N SER A 21 -5.38 14.57 -16.06
CA SER A 21 -4.03 15.14 -15.97
C SER A 21 -3.85 15.87 -14.66
N PHE A 22 -2.67 15.71 -14.05
CA PHE A 22 -2.33 16.30 -12.77
C PHE A 22 -1.03 17.11 -12.90
N LYS A 23 -0.96 18.25 -12.20
CA LYS A 23 0.29 19.00 -12.09
C LYS A 23 1.27 18.22 -11.21
N ARG A 24 2.52 18.09 -11.67
CA ARG A 24 3.57 17.42 -10.90
C ARG A 24 3.98 18.28 -9.70
N GLY A 25 3.90 17.72 -8.50
CA GLY A 25 4.57 18.26 -7.32
C GLY A 25 6.04 17.86 -7.31
N ALA A 26 6.95 18.83 -7.28
CA ALA A 26 8.36 18.56 -7.09
C ALA A 26 8.68 18.50 -5.59
N ASN A 27 9.37 17.45 -5.15
CA ASN A 27 9.88 17.30 -3.78
C ASN A 27 8.84 17.43 -2.65
N THR A 28 7.56 17.19 -2.95
CA THR A 28 6.43 17.40 -2.02
C THR A 28 6.61 16.73 -0.66
N PHE A 29 7.24 15.56 -0.62
CA PHE A 29 7.50 14.81 0.61
C PHE A 29 8.99 14.65 0.94
N LEU A 30 9.88 15.31 0.18
CA LEU A 30 11.32 15.06 0.29
C LEU A 30 11.84 15.34 1.70
N GLN A 31 11.53 16.51 2.25
CA GLN A 31 12.00 16.88 3.59
C GLN A 31 11.52 15.90 4.66
N LEU A 32 10.24 15.52 4.64
CA LEU A 32 9.64 14.59 5.58
C LEU A 32 10.27 13.19 5.50
N ILE A 33 10.42 12.66 4.27
CA ILE A 33 11.03 11.34 4.06
C ILE A 33 12.51 11.35 4.44
N THR A 34 13.24 12.42 4.13
CA THR A 34 14.64 12.58 4.53
C THR A 34 14.78 12.62 6.04
N GLN A 35 13.92 13.37 6.75
CA GLN A 35 13.93 13.43 8.20
C GLN A 35 13.65 12.05 8.83
N LEU A 36 12.58 11.36 8.38
CA LEU A 36 12.23 10.05 8.90
C LEU A 36 13.32 8.99 8.59
N ASN A 37 13.94 9.05 7.41
CA ASN A 37 15.05 8.17 7.08
C ASN A 37 16.27 8.44 7.96
N GLY A 38 16.58 9.72 8.23
CA GLY A 38 17.64 10.12 9.16
C GLY A 38 17.39 9.56 10.56
N MET A 39 16.19 9.77 11.11
CA MET A 39 15.79 9.21 12.41
C MET A 39 15.92 7.69 12.45
N LYS A 40 15.53 6.99 11.37
CA LYS A 40 15.65 5.53 11.26
C LYS A 40 17.11 5.07 11.30
N VAL A 41 18.00 5.76 10.57
CA VAL A 41 19.43 5.44 10.51
C VAL A 41 20.12 5.71 11.84
N GLU A 42 19.87 6.88 12.44
CA GLU A 42 20.41 7.25 13.76
C GLU A 42 19.96 6.25 14.84
N ALA A 43 18.66 5.92 14.88
CA ALA A 43 18.12 4.95 15.83
C ALA A 43 18.71 3.54 15.62
N GLN A 44 19.05 3.16 14.38
CA GLN A 44 19.74 1.89 14.10
C GLN A 44 21.16 1.90 14.70
N LEU A 45 21.92 2.99 14.51
CA LEU A 45 23.27 3.14 15.06
C LEU A 45 23.26 3.12 16.59
N ASN A 46 22.27 3.78 17.19
CA ASN A 46 22.11 3.88 18.65
C ASN A 46 21.40 2.68 19.28
N LYS A 47 21.09 1.61 18.51
CA LYS A 47 20.38 0.41 18.96
C LYS A 47 19.02 0.73 19.64
N GLN A 48 18.26 1.65 19.07
CA GLN A 48 16.94 2.10 19.53
C GLN A 48 15.81 1.51 18.65
N PRO A 49 15.39 0.25 18.88
CA PRO A 49 14.46 -0.45 17.99
C PRO A 49 13.09 0.23 17.89
N THR A 50 12.59 0.82 18.98
CA THR A 50 11.28 1.49 19.00
C THR A 50 11.25 2.70 18.07
N ILE A 51 12.24 3.60 18.17
CA ILE A 51 12.31 4.81 17.33
C ILE A 51 12.48 4.43 15.86
N ARG A 52 13.36 3.46 15.59
CA ARG A 52 13.57 2.92 14.25
C ARG A 52 12.26 2.37 13.66
N ASN A 53 11.52 1.58 14.42
CA ASN A 53 10.28 0.96 13.97
C ASN A 53 9.19 2.01 13.76
N MET A 54 9.10 3.02 14.63
CA MET A 54 8.19 4.17 14.45
C MET A 54 8.49 4.96 13.18
N ALA A 55 9.76 5.32 12.95
CA ALA A 55 10.17 6.03 11.74
C ALA A 55 9.85 5.21 10.48
N LYS A 56 10.19 3.91 10.48
CA LYS A 56 9.86 3.00 9.36
C LYS A 56 8.36 2.86 9.15
N LEU A 57 7.57 2.74 10.22
CA LEU A 57 6.11 2.62 10.13
C LEU A 57 5.48 3.86 9.50
N LEU A 58 5.92 5.06 9.92
CA LEU A 58 5.45 6.32 9.33
C LEU A 58 5.79 6.39 7.84
N MET A 59 7.03 6.07 7.45
CA MET A 59 7.44 6.02 6.04
C MET A 59 6.56 5.07 5.20
N ASN A 60 6.30 3.86 5.73
CA ASN A 60 5.56 2.83 5.00
C ASN A 60 4.04 3.06 4.98
N SER A 61 3.48 3.77 5.96
CA SER A 61 2.02 3.93 6.11
C SER A 61 1.48 5.19 5.44
N MET A 62 2.32 6.21 5.23
CA MET A 62 1.89 7.51 4.71
C MET A 62 1.20 7.44 3.35
N TYR A 63 1.77 6.70 2.39
CA TYR A 63 1.16 6.63 1.05
C TYR A 63 -0.20 5.91 1.08
N GLY A 64 -0.36 4.94 1.99
CA GLY A 64 -1.62 4.22 2.21
C GLY A 64 -2.73 5.17 2.67
N ARG A 65 -2.40 6.16 3.51
CA ARG A 65 -3.35 7.19 3.97
C ARG A 65 -3.98 7.97 2.81
N PHE A 66 -3.21 8.26 1.75
CA PHE A 66 -3.73 8.95 0.56
C PHE A 66 -4.69 8.10 -0.28
N GLY A 67 -4.58 6.77 -0.20
CA GLY A 67 -5.42 5.81 -0.93
C GLY A 67 -6.58 5.23 -0.11
N MET A 68 -6.79 5.69 1.13
CA MET A 68 -7.88 5.17 1.97
C MET A 68 -9.24 5.53 1.36
N LYS A 69 -10.08 4.52 1.17
CA LYS A 69 -11.48 4.72 0.82
C LYS A 69 -12.19 5.36 2.03
N PRO A 70 -12.84 6.53 1.89
CA PRO A 70 -13.69 7.05 2.94
C PRO A 70 -14.77 6.03 3.28
N SER A 71 -14.84 5.64 4.55
CA SER A 71 -15.94 4.80 5.04
C SER A 71 -17.18 5.68 5.22
N VAL A 72 -18.32 5.20 4.75
CA VAL A 72 -19.64 5.74 5.08
C VAL A 72 -20.39 4.80 6.03
N LEU A 73 -19.70 3.77 6.51
CA LEU A 73 -20.14 2.89 7.60
C LEU A 73 -19.59 3.45 8.90
N GLU A 74 -20.46 3.65 9.87
CA GLU A 74 -20.12 4.05 11.22
C GLU A 74 -20.59 2.97 12.21
N THR A 75 -19.82 2.77 13.26
CA THR A 75 -20.15 1.84 14.34
C THR A 75 -20.21 2.60 15.65
N HIS A 76 -21.32 2.42 16.37
CA HIS A 76 -21.64 3.12 17.60
C HIS A 76 -22.10 2.15 18.68
N ILE A 77 -22.07 2.60 19.93
CA ILE A 77 -22.73 1.92 21.06
C ILE A 77 -23.91 2.78 21.47
N TRP A 78 -25.13 2.27 21.25
CA TRP A 78 -26.37 3.02 21.43
C TRP A 78 -27.39 2.25 22.27
N ASN A 79 -28.30 2.95 22.92
CA ASN A 79 -29.51 2.35 23.49
C ASN A 79 -30.64 2.28 22.44
N GLN A 80 -31.79 1.71 22.81
CA GLN A 80 -32.92 1.58 21.89
C GLN A 80 -33.45 2.93 21.39
N ASP A 81 -33.58 3.92 22.28
CA ASP A 81 -34.09 5.26 21.93
C ASP A 81 -33.23 5.94 20.84
N GLN A 82 -31.91 5.79 20.93
CA GLN A 82 -30.98 6.33 19.95
C GLN A 82 -31.13 5.66 18.59
N ILE A 83 -31.36 4.34 18.55
CA ILE A 83 -31.63 3.59 17.31
C ILE A 83 -32.95 4.06 16.70
N ASP A 84 -33.98 4.24 17.53
CA ASP A 84 -35.31 4.64 17.08
C ASP A 84 -35.32 6.09 16.57
N SER A 85 -34.43 6.94 17.09
CA SER A 85 -34.22 8.33 16.63
C SER A 85 -33.32 8.47 15.39
N LEU A 86 -32.95 7.36 14.74
CA LEU A 86 -32.03 7.39 13.61
C LEU A 86 -32.62 8.19 12.43
N GLU A 87 -31.85 9.15 11.93
CA GLU A 87 -32.23 9.95 10.77
C GLU A 87 -32.49 9.06 9.53
N PRO A 88 -33.49 9.38 8.69
CA PRO A 88 -33.98 8.49 7.63
C PRO A 88 -32.97 8.23 6.50
N TYR A 89 -31.92 9.05 6.41
CA TYR A 89 -30.82 8.88 5.46
C TYR A 89 -29.69 7.96 6.00
N TRP A 90 -29.79 7.50 7.24
CA TRP A 90 -28.94 6.45 7.78
C TRP A 90 -29.68 5.13 7.78
N GLU A 91 -29.01 4.08 7.29
CA GLU A 91 -29.57 2.74 7.24
C GLU A 91 -28.87 1.85 8.25
N LEU A 92 -29.66 1.30 9.17
CA LEU A 92 -29.21 0.30 10.13
C LEU A 92 -28.76 -0.97 9.40
N GLN A 93 -27.46 -1.30 9.51
CA GLN A 93 -26.87 -2.49 8.91
C GLN A 93 -26.86 -3.66 9.90
N SER A 94 -26.59 -3.37 11.18
CA SER A 94 -26.62 -4.35 12.25
C SER A 94 -26.86 -3.69 13.60
N ALA A 95 -27.49 -4.43 14.51
CA ALA A 95 -27.63 -4.09 15.92
C ALA A 95 -27.45 -5.36 16.74
N LEU A 96 -26.31 -5.47 17.43
CA LEU A 96 -26.01 -6.61 18.30
C LEU A 96 -26.27 -6.21 19.75
N SER A 97 -27.24 -6.86 20.39
CA SER A 97 -27.59 -6.57 21.79
C SER A 97 -26.45 -6.94 22.74
N TYR A 98 -26.25 -6.05 23.70
CA TYR A 98 -25.34 -6.18 24.83
C TYR A 98 -26.01 -5.61 26.09
N GLY A 99 -27.08 -6.28 26.53
CA GLY A 99 -27.95 -5.78 27.60
C GLY A 99 -28.78 -4.58 27.13
N GLU A 100 -28.71 -3.47 27.87
CA GLU A 100 -29.42 -2.21 27.56
C GLU A 100 -28.79 -1.42 26.39
N LEU A 101 -27.62 -1.86 25.92
CA LEU A 101 -26.89 -1.24 24.82
C LEU A 101 -26.83 -2.18 23.63
N TYR A 102 -26.59 -1.59 22.46
CA TYR A 102 -26.44 -2.27 21.20
C TYR A 102 -25.14 -1.80 20.54
N LEU A 103 -24.38 -2.74 20.01
CA LEU A 103 -23.33 -2.44 19.03
C LEU A 103 -24.01 -2.28 17.67
N VAL A 104 -24.10 -1.04 17.21
CA VAL A 104 -24.88 -0.64 16.06
C VAL A 104 -23.94 -0.26 14.92
N SER A 105 -24.19 -0.78 13.71
CA SER A 105 -23.55 -0.29 12.49
C SER A 105 -24.58 0.37 11.59
N ILE A 106 -24.30 1.60 11.17
CA ILE A 106 -25.14 2.38 10.26
C ILE A 106 -24.37 2.76 9.01
N GLN A 107 -25.07 2.85 7.88
CA GLN A 107 -24.48 3.28 6.61
C GLN A 107 -25.29 4.42 5.99
N LEU A 108 -24.59 5.41 5.45
CA LEU A 108 -25.24 6.54 4.79
C LEU A 108 -25.88 6.08 3.47
N ASN A 109 -27.20 6.25 3.35
CA ASN A 109 -27.88 6.18 2.07
C ASN A 109 -27.71 7.52 1.33
N LYS A 110 -26.83 7.52 0.33
CA LYS A 110 -26.48 8.75 -0.42
C LYS A 110 -27.65 9.29 -1.23
N GLU A 111 -28.50 8.43 -1.76
CA GLU A 111 -29.65 8.83 -2.58
C GLU A 111 -30.67 9.55 -1.71
N LYS A 112 -31.11 8.92 -0.61
CA LYS A 112 -31.99 9.55 0.40
C LYS A 112 -31.39 10.82 0.99
N PHE A 113 -30.08 10.83 1.25
CA PHE A 113 -29.42 12.04 1.73
C PHE A 113 -29.48 13.18 0.70
N ILE A 114 -29.25 12.89 -0.59
CA ILE A 114 -29.34 13.91 -1.65
C ILE A 114 -30.77 14.41 -1.79
N GLU A 115 -31.77 13.52 -1.71
CA GLU A 115 -33.18 13.89 -1.77
C GLU A 115 -33.59 14.82 -0.62
N LEU A 116 -33.14 14.54 0.61
CA LEU A 116 -33.54 15.29 1.81
C LEU A 116 -32.69 16.54 2.07
N GLN A 117 -31.38 16.48 1.80
CA GLN A 117 -30.40 17.50 2.21
C GLN A 117 -29.70 18.18 1.03
N GLY A 118 -29.86 17.64 -0.19
CA GLY A 118 -29.23 18.14 -1.40
C GLY A 118 -27.78 17.68 -1.61
N GLN A 119 -27.33 17.75 -2.87
CA GLN A 119 -26.00 17.30 -3.29
C GLN A 119 -24.85 18.13 -2.68
N ALA A 120 -25.06 19.44 -2.47
CA ALA A 120 -24.06 20.31 -1.87
C ALA A 120 -23.75 19.93 -0.41
N SER A 121 -24.79 19.57 0.36
CA SER A 121 -24.68 19.09 1.73
C SER A 121 -23.94 17.75 1.79
N LEU A 122 -24.22 16.83 0.86
CA LEU A 122 -23.50 15.56 0.77
C LEU A 122 -22.01 15.80 0.53
N LYS A 123 -21.65 16.71 -0.39
CA LYS A 123 -20.26 17.05 -0.66
C LYS A 123 -19.56 17.62 0.59
N LYS A 124 -20.22 18.50 1.34
CA LYS A 124 -19.70 19.07 2.59
C LYS A 124 -19.50 17.98 3.66
N MET A 125 -20.50 17.13 3.87
CA MET A 125 -20.45 16.01 4.81
C MET A 125 -19.33 15.03 4.43
N LEU A 126 -19.26 14.60 3.17
CA LEU A 126 -18.19 13.71 2.69
C LEU A 126 -16.82 14.37 2.78
N THR A 127 -16.69 15.69 2.63
CA THR A 127 -15.41 16.38 2.82
C THR A 127 -14.97 16.35 4.29
N ASN A 128 -15.93 16.44 5.22
CA ASN A 128 -15.66 16.37 6.66
C ASN A 128 -15.40 14.93 7.15
N LEU A 129 -16.11 13.95 6.59
CA LEU A 129 -15.91 12.52 6.86
C LEU A 129 -14.67 11.96 6.18
N SER A 130 -14.34 12.49 5.01
CA SER A 130 -13.15 12.08 4.26
C SER A 130 -11.93 12.46 5.06
N ASN A 131 -11.23 11.43 5.54
CA ASN A 131 -9.79 11.52 5.79
C ASN A 131 -9.17 12.30 4.61
N LYS A 132 -8.32 13.31 4.89
CA LYS A 132 -7.63 14.09 3.85
C LYS A 132 -6.84 13.14 2.93
N THR A 133 -7.47 12.65 1.88
CA THR A 133 -7.00 11.60 0.98
C THR A 133 -6.80 12.18 -0.41
N ASN A 134 -5.91 11.57 -1.18
CA ASN A 134 -5.66 11.97 -2.56
C ASN A 134 -5.21 10.74 -3.33
N VAL A 135 -6.18 10.05 -3.94
CA VAL A 135 -5.94 8.79 -4.65
C VAL A 135 -4.92 8.94 -5.78
N ALA A 136 -4.78 10.12 -6.39
CA ALA A 136 -3.79 10.37 -7.42
C ALA A 136 -2.36 10.29 -6.87
N ILE A 137 -2.11 10.75 -5.65
CA ILE A 137 -0.81 10.61 -4.98
C ILE A 137 -0.51 9.12 -4.70
N ALA A 138 -1.47 8.38 -4.15
CA ALA A 138 -1.31 6.95 -3.90
C ALA A 138 -1.07 6.14 -5.19
N ALA A 139 -1.81 6.45 -6.26
CA ALA A 139 -1.62 5.85 -7.57
C ALA A 139 -0.24 6.15 -8.15
N ALA A 140 0.21 7.41 -8.08
CA ALA A 140 1.54 7.80 -8.55
C ALA A 140 2.64 7.06 -7.79
N VAL A 141 2.61 7.07 -6.44
CA VAL A 141 3.60 6.37 -5.60
C VAL A 141 3.67 4.89 -5.95
N THR A 142 2.52 4.20 -5.97
CA THR A 142 2.51 2.76 -6.27
C THR A 142 2.93 2.44 -7.71
N SER A 143 2.65 3.32 -8.68
CA SER A 143 3.14 3.18 -10.07
C SER A 143 4.66 3.28 -10.13
N TYR A 144 5.24 4.32 -9.53
CA TYR A 144 6.70 4.48 -9.49
C TYR A 144 7.40 3.34 -8.74
N SER A 145 6.82 2.84 -7.63
CA SER A 145 7.35 1.66 -6.93
C SER A 145 7.39 0.42 -7.84
N ARG A 146 6.33 0.17 -8.63
CA ARG A 146 6.30 -0.93 -9.60
C ARG A 146 7.34 -0.76 -10.71
N MET A 147 7.52 0.45 -11.21
CA MET A 147 8.56 0.75 -12.19
C MET A 147 9.96 0.46 -11.62
N ILE A 148 10.24 0.87 -10.38
CA ILE A 148 11.52 0.64 -9.72
C ILE A 148 11.80 -0.86 -9.56
N ILE A 149 10.87 -1.63 -8.97
CA ILE A 149 11.10 -3.06 -8.76
C ILE A 149 11.20 -3.82 -10.09
N ASN A 150 10.44 -3.42 -11.12
CA ASN A 150 10.55 -4.02 -12.44
C ASN A 150 11.88 -3.70 -13.11
N ASN A 151 12.47 -2.52 -12.89
CA ASN A 151 13.81 -2.24 -13.38
C ASN A 151 14.85 -3.19 -12.78
N TYR A 152 14.74 -3.53 -11.49
CA TYR A 152 15.61 -4.55 -10.88
C TYR A 152 15.39 -5.95 -11.44
N LYS A 153 14.15 -6.33 -11.78
CA LYS A 153 13.85 -7.60 -12.46
C LYS A 153 14.49 -7.64 -13.85
N LEU A 154 14.32 -6.57 -14.63
CA LEU A 154 14.92 -6.46 -15.97
C LEU A 154 16.45 -6.48 -15.89
N LEU A 155 17.04 -5.81 -14.90
CA LEU A 155 18.48 -5.89 -14.64
C LEU A 155 18.92 -7.32 -14.37
N ALA A 156 18.25 -8.04 -13.46
CA ALA A 156 18.57 -9.43 -13.16
C ALA A 156 18.53 -10.32 -14.40
N LEU A 157 17.46 -10.22 -15.21
CA LEU A 157 17.33 -10.96 -16.46
C LEU A 157 18.43 -10.60 -17.46
N SER A 158 18.80 -9.32 -17.56
CA SER A 158 19.88 -8.87 -18.46
C SER A 158 21.26 -9.42 -18.08
N LEU A 159 21.45 -9.76 -16.80
CA LEU A 159 22.65 -10.40 -16.27
C LEU A 159 22.63 -11.93 -16.42
N GLY A 160 21.58 -12.49 -17.02
CA GLY A 160 21.38 -13.94 -17.15
C GLY A 160 20.96 -14.62 -15.86
N LEU A 161 20.48 -13.87 -14.87
CA LEU A 161 19.98 -14.43 -13.61
C LEU A 161 18.55 -14.93 -13.77
N GLU A 162 18.24 -16.02 -13.08
CA GLU A 162 16.88 -16.54 -12.98
C GLU A 162 16.15 -15.85 -11.83
N LEU A 163 14.91 -15.43 -12.10
CA LEU A 163 14.01 -14.81 -11.12
C LEU A 163 13.01 -15.85 -10.61
N PHE A 164 13.22 -16.34 -9.39
CA PHE A 164 12.36 -17.36 -8.78
C PHE A 164 11.10 -16.78 -8.16
N TYR A 165 11.20 -15.61 -7.53
CA TYR A 165 10.09 -14.98 -6.84
C TYR A 165 10.24 -13.46 -6.80
N SER A 166 9.13 -12.75 -6.71
CA SER A 166 9.11 -11.33 -6.40
C SER A 166 7.79 -10.93 -5.76
N ASP A 167 7.86 -10.06 -4.76
CA ASP A 167 6.70 -9.37 -4.18
C ASP A 167 6.85 -7.85 -4.42
N THR A 168 6.17 -7.04 -3.60
CA THR A 168 5.99 -5.60 -3.75
C THR A 168 7.29 -4.84 -3.94
N ASP A 169 8.33 -5.18 -3.19
CA ASP A 169 9.62 -4.50 -3.11
C ASP A 169 10.81 -5.46 -2.98
N SER A 170 10.62 -6.74 -3.30
CA SER A 170 11.64 -7.78 -3.17
C SER A 170 11.69 -8.71 -4.39
N LEU A 171 12.83 -9.38 -4.56
CA LEU A 171 13.05 -10.42 -5.55
C LEU A 171 14.00 -11.49 -5.00
N VAL A 172 13.85 -12.72 -5.49
CA VAL A 172 14.71 -13.86 -5.19
C VAL A 172 15.34 -14.35 -6.49
N LEU A 173 16.66 -14.47 -6.48
CA LEU A 173 17.49 -14.77 -7.65
C LEU A 173 18.42 -15.94 -7.36
N ASN A 174 18.93 -16.59 -8.41
CA ASN A 174 20.00 -17.58 -8.33
C ASN A 174 21.42 -16.99 -8.19
N GLY A 175 21.54 -15.66 -8.15
CA GLY A 175 22.83 -14.99 -8.04
C GLY A 175 22.69 -13.53 -7.56
N PRO A 176 23.82 -12.88 -7.23
CA PRO A 176 23.83 -11.53 -6.68
C PRO A 176 23.56 -10.48 -7.77
N LEU A 177 22.88 -9.40 -7.37
CA LEU A 177 22.87 -8.16 -8.14
C LEU A 177 24.19 -7.39 -7.93
N PRO A 178 24.54 -6.45 -8.83
CA PRO A 178 25.72 -5.62 -8.68
C PRO A 178 25.74 -4.85 -7.34
N PRO A 179 26.89 -4.78 -6.63
CA PRO A 179 26.98 -4.19 -5.30
C PRO A 179 26.51 -2.74 -5.20
N GLU A 180 26.60 -1.96 -6.27
CA GLU A 180 26.13 -0.58 -6.32
C GLU A 180 24.62 -0.45 -6.10
N HIS A 181 23.85 -1.51 -6.35
CA HIS A 181 22.41 -1.57 -6.15
C HIS A 181 21.99 -2.13 -4.78
N ILE A 182 22.94 -2.66 -4.02
CA ILE A 182 22.70 -3.30 -2.73
C ILE A 182 23.23 -2.44 -1.60
N ASP A 183 22.33 -1.89 -0.78
CA ASP A 183 22.67 -1.19 0.45
C ASP A 183 21.50 -1.15 1.43
N SER A 184 21.79 -1.26 2.73
CA SER A 184 20.75 -1.33 3.76
C SER A 184 20.28 0.04 4.26
N ALA A 185 21.05 1.10 4.04
CA ALA A 185 20.79 2.44 4.58
C ALA A 185 20.30 3.44 3.52
N THR A 186 20.75 3.29 2.28
CA THR A 186 20.49 4.18 1.16
C THR A 186 19.08 3.97 0.61
N LEU A 187 18.31 5.05 0.55
CA LEU A 187 16.95 4.99 0.03
C LEU A 187 16.93 4.63 -1.46
N GLY A 188 16.09 3.67 -1.84
CA GLY A 188 15.92 3.22 -3.23
C GLY A 188 16.86 2.09 -3.66
N LYS A 189 17.87 1.75 -2.84
CA LYS A 189 18.67 0.54 -3.01
C LYS A 189 17.98 -0.66 -2.35
N LEU A 190 18.32 -1.86 -2.82
CA LEU A 190 17.82 -3.10 -2.24
C LEU A 190 18.70 -3.51 -1.07
N LYS A 191 18.09 -4.12 -0.06
CA LYS A 191 18.81 -4.73 1.06
C LYS A 191 18.97 -6.22 0.79
N LEU A 192 20.18 -6.76 0.97
CA LEU A 192 20.36 -8.20 1.07
C LEU A 192 19.76 -8.69 2.40
N GLU A 193 18.69 -9.49 2.32
CA GLU A 193 17.99 -10.00 3.52
C GLU A 193 18.34 -11.46 3.82
N HIS A 194 18.50 -12.28 2.78
CA HIS A 194 18.65 -13.73 2.88
C HIS A 194 19.72 -14.22 1.92
N THR A 195 20.43 -15.29 2.32
CA THR A 195 21.32 -16.05 1.44
C THR A 195 20.84 -17.49 1.49
N ILE A 196 20.04 -17.84 0.47
CA ILE A 196 19.15 -18.98 0.51
C ILE A 196 19.86 -20.24 0.02
N LYS A 197 19.78 -21.31 0.81
CA LYS A 197 20.18 -22.67 0.44
C LYS A 197 19.05 -23.38 -0.32
N GLU A 198 17.82 -23.29 0.18
CA GLU A 198 16.63 -23.87 -0.46
C GLU A 198 15.45 -22.91 -0.37
N GLY A 199 14.70 -22.76 -1.47
CA GLY A 199 13.50 -21.93 -1.53
C GLY A 199 12.37 -22.60 -2.28
N ILE A 200 11.19 -22.69 -1.66
CA ILE A 200 9.98 -23.25 -2.27
C ILE A 200 8.92 -22.15 -2.34
N PHE A 201 8.53 -21.77 -3.55
CA PHE A 201 7.59 -20.67 -3.81
C PHE A 201 6.30 -21.22 -4.43
N VAL A 202 5.28 -21.46 -3.62
CA VAL A 202 4.05 -22.14 -4.06
C VAL A 202 3.08 -21.15 -4.73
N MET A 203 2.89 -19.98 -4.11
CA MET A 203 2.00 -18.93 -4.62
C MET A 203 2.39 -17.56 -4.01
N PRO A 204 1.82 -16.45 -4.49
CA PRO A 204 2.12 -15.13 -3.92
C PRO A 204 1.91 -15.11 -2.39
N LYS A 205 2.97 -14.74 -1.65
CA LYS A 205 3.00 -14.70 -0.18
C LYS A 205 2.86 -16.06 0.53
N VAL A 206 3.16 -17.15 -0.17
CA VAL A 206 3.29 -18.50 0.40
C VAL A 206 4.58 -19.15 -0.06
N TYR A 207 5.55 -19.22 0.85
CA TYR A 207 6.89 -19.74 0.56
C TYR A 207 7.62 -20.25 1.81
N TYR A 208 8.59 -21.12 1.56
CA TYR A 208 9.59 -21.63 2.50
C TYR A 208 10.98 -21.17 2.04
N LEU A 209 11.82 -20.73 2.96
CA LEU A 209 13.24 -20.46 2.75
C LEU A 209 14.05 -21.15 3.85
N GLU A 210 15.12 -21.81 3.46
CA GLU A 210 16.22 -22.23 4.32
C GLU A 210 17.45 -21.44 3.93
N ASP A 211 17.98 -20.64 4.85
CA ASP A 211 19.23 -19.91 4.65
C ASP A 211 20.45 -20.82 4.82
N ILE A 212 21.61 -20.40 4.29
CA ILE A 212 22.88 -21.14 4.41
C ILE A 212 23.34 -21.37 5.86
N ASP A 213 22.86 -20.54 6.80
CA ASP A 213 23.15 -20.66 8.23
C ASP A 213 22.17 -21.58 8.98
N GLY A 214 21.22 -22.19 8.25
CA GLY A 214 20.19 -23.07 8.80
C GLY A 214 18.93 -22.33 9.30
N THR A 215 18.85 -21.00 9.14
CA THR A 215 17.65 -20.25 9.50
C THR A 215 16.49 -20.61 8.58
N ILE A 216 15.34 -20.97 9.16
CA ILE A 216 14.13 -21.29 8.40
C ILE A 216 13.14 -20.13 8.47
N VAL A 217 12.61 -19.74 7.31
CA VAL A 217 11.56 -18.74 7.17
C VAL A 217 10.38 -19.32 6.40
N THR A 218 9.26 -19.47 7.09
CA THR A 218 7.97 -19.84 6.48
C THR A 218 7.03 -18.65 6.44
N LYS A 219 6.44 -18.39 5.27
CA LYS A 219 5.35 -17.42 5.11
C LYS A 219 4.14 -18.13 4.52
N CYS A 220 2.99 -17.97 5.15
CA CYS A 220 1.70 -18.43 4.61
C CYS A 220 0.63 -17.37 4.87
N LYS A 221 0.34 -16.55 3.85
CA LYS A 221 -0.71 -15.52 3.96
C LYS A 221 -2.07 -16.17 4.27
N GLY A 222 -2.74 -15.66 5.30
CA GLY A 222 -4.08 -16.12 5.69
C GLY A 222 -4.08 -17.28 6.68
N PHE A 223 -2.91 -17.80 7.06
CA PHE A 223 -2.78 -18.80 8.12
C PHE A 223 -2.13 -18.16 9.35
N PRO A 224 -2.81 -18.14 10.51
CA PRO A 224 -2.20 -17.68 11.74
C PRO A 224 -1.08 -18.64 12.15
N VAL A 225 0.06 -18.08 12.56
CA VAL A 225 1.11 -18.88 13.21
C VAL A 225 0.61 -19.14 14.62
N ASN A 226 0.28 -20.40 14.92
CA ASN A 226 -0.04 -20.83 16.29
C ASN A 226 1.21 -20.79 17.17
#